data_AF-A0A7C6T0N9-F1
#
_entry.id   AF-A0A7C6T0N9-F1
#
_cell.length_a   1.000
_cell.length_b   1.000
_cell.length_c   1.000
_cell.angle_alpha   90.00
_cell.angle_beta   90.00
_cell.angle_gamma   90.00
#
_symmetry.space_group_name_H-M   'P 1'
#
loop_
_entity.id
_entity.type
_entity.pdbx_description
1 polymer ?
#
loop_
_entity_poly.entity_id
_entity_poly.type
_entity_poly.pdbx_seq_one_letter_code
_entity_poly.pdbx_strand_id
1 'polypeptide(L)'
;MRAGPKFAPVSKPSRVVIIGAGAIGSQYAYTLLLQGIAGEICLLDTNVERARAEALDLSHTVPLARRAEVWAGTFDDIAGADVIMIAAGAPRKQAQTGTDLLRENARIVGDIAGGAGAMAPDAVYLVATMPVDVMAYVTMMRSGVHHSHVLGCGTLLDTSLLRHMASRRLGVAPHDIQALVVGEHGPSGVVAWSQSGVAGTDLDRWPELDGETRHRLTQELRSAAHELMTRKGGNSFAEALALARVTEAVLRDTRTVFPVSSYLQGEYGIRDVYVGVPSVVGREGVLRTIEVPLSESERRRLRQSAEVIADTISTLELEKTRPTRLVPALVGQGLEISDEFVTGSYAGGRPGSVSSSPPGRGIHDTSMDEPPRARPIRAIKPKKITARPKKLT
;
A
#
# COMPACT_ATOMS: atom_id res chain seq x y z
N MET A 1 45.07 15.93 7.53
CA MET A 1 43.89 15.21 8.09
C MET A 1 43.76 13.89 7.34
N ARG A 2 43.82 12.75 8.03
CA ARG A 2 43.65 11.44 7.40
C ARG A 2 42.18 11.30 6.99
N ALA A 3 41.96 10.93 5.73
CA ALA A 3 40.64 10.57 5.22
C ALA A 3 40.03 9.49 6.13
N GLY A 4 38.79 9.71 6.58
CA GLY A 4 38.04 8.74 7.37
C GLY A 4 37.91 7.40 6.62
N PRO A 5 37.55 6.32 7.33
CA PRO A 5 37.45 5.00 6.71
C PRO A 5 36.45 5.06 5.55
N LYS A 6 36.94 4.79 4.34
CA LYS A 6 36.09 4.51 3.18
C LYS A 6 35.39 3.19 3.47
N PHE A 7 34.11 3.25 3.82
CA PHE A 7 33.27 2.06 3.89
C PHE A 7 33.30 1.37 2.52
N ALA A 8 33.41 0.04 2.52
CA ALA A 8 33.29 -0.78 1.31
C ALA A 8 32.02 -0.39 0.54
N PRO A 9 31.99 -0.52 -0.80
CA PRO A 9 30.79 -0.23 -1.56
C PRO A 9 29.67 -1.14 -1.06
N VAL A 10 28.73 -0.55 -0.32
CA VAL A 10 27.46 -1.20 0.01
C VAL A 10 26.80 -1.44 -1.35
N SER A 11 26.33 -2.67 -1.60
CA SER A 11 25.42 -2.95 -2.71
C SER A 11 24.37 -1.84 -2.77
N LYS A 12 24.01 -1.35 -3.97
CA LYS A 12 23.00 -0.30 -4.14
C LYS A 12 21.82 -0.56 -3.18
N PRO A 13 21.48 0.37 -2.27
CA PRO A 13 20.38 0.17 -1.34
C PRO A 13 19.08 -0.06 -2.11
N SER A 14 18.22 -0.94 -1.58
CA SER A 14 16.94 -1.22 -2.22
C SER A 14 16.02 -0.01 -2.15
N ARG A 15 15.46 0.40 -3.28
CA ARG A 15 14.57 1.56 -3.41
C ARG A 15 13.12 1.15 -3.55
N VAL A 16 12.30 1.65 -2.62
CA VAL A 16 10.83 1.54 -2.70
C VAL A 16 10.26 2.92 -2.98
N VAL A 17 9.52 3.05 -4.09
CA VAL A 17 8.79 4.27 -4.44
C VAL A 17 7.32 4.07 -4.13
N ILE A 18 6.72 4.97 -3.35
CA ILE A 18 5.34 4.90 -2.90
C ILE A 18 4.58 6.05 -3.55
N ILE A 19 3.65 5.71 -4.44
CA ILE A 19 2.80 6.65 -5.14
C ILE A 19 1.45 6.70 -4.44
N GLY A 20 1.21 7.79 -3.71
CA GLY A 20 0.10 8.01 -2.79
C GLY A 20 0.58 7.99 -1.33
N ALA A 21 0.82 9.16 -0.74
CA ALA A 21 1.16 9.36 0.67
C ALA A 21 -0.07 9.34 1.60
N GLY A 22 -1.12 8.63 1.16
CA GLY A 22 -2.35 8.33 1.89
C GLY A 22 -2.11 7.58 3.21
N ALA A 23 -3.19 7.25 3.94
CA ALA A 23 -3.07 6.47 5.18
C ALA A 23 -2.40 5.10 4.96
N ILE A 24 -2.63 4.45 3.82
CA ILE A 24 -1.95 3.19 3.45
C ILE A 24 -0.48 3.47 3.14
N GLY A 25 -0.18 4.45 2.27
CA GLY A 25 1.19 4.76 1.85
C GLY A 25 2.11 5.19 2.98
N SER A 26 1.66 6.10 3.86
CA SER A 26 2.48 6.55 5.00
C SER A 26 2.70 5.45 6.04
N GLN A 27 1.67 4.64 6.34
CA GLN A 27 1.83 3.50 7.26
C GLN A 27 2.67 2.38 6.66
N TYR A 28 2.61 2.17 5.35
CA TYR A 28 3.48 1.24 4.64
C TYR A 28 4.93 1.72 4.70
N ALA A 29 5.20 3.00 4.42
CA ALA A 29 6.54 3.60 4.58
C ALA A 29 7.08 3.44 6.01
N TYR A 30 6.26 3.74 7.02
CA TYR A 30 6.62 3.54 8.42
C TYR A 30 6.92 2.08 8.74
N THR A 31 6.12 1.14 8.21
CA THR A 31 6.31 -0.29 8.43
C THR A 31 7.62 -0.79 7.81
N LEU A 32 7.94 -0.36 6.58
CA LEU A 32 9.22 -0.68 5.93
C LEU A 32 10.41 -0.20 6.77
N LEU A 33 10.31 1.02 7.31
CA LEU A 33 11.36 1.61 8.12
C LEU A 33 11.53 0.89 9.47
N LEU A 34 10.42 0.65 10.17
CA LEU A 34 10.39 -0.04 11.46
C LEU A 34 10.98 -1.46 11.36
N GLN A 35 10.68 -2.19 10.29
CA GLN A 35 11.18 -3.54 10.05
C GLN A 35 12.55 -3.55 9.34
N GLY A 36 13.04 -2.39 8.89
CA GLY A 36 14.29 -2.25 8.15
C GLY A 36 14.31 -3.07 6.86
N ILE A 37 13.21 -3.00 6.11
CA ILE A 37 13.01 -3.74 4.86
C ILE A 37 13.69 -3.02 3.68
N ALA A 38 13.58 -1.69 3.60
CA ALA A 38 14.09 -0.88 2.51
C ALA A 38 15.22 0.06 2.96
N GLY A 39 16.20 0.30 2.09
CA GLY A 39 17.28 1.26 2.32
C GLY A 39 16.98 2.67 1.79
N GLU A 40 16.11 2.78 0.80
CA GLU A 40 15.62 4.04 0.23
C GLU A 40 14.09 3.98 0.12
N ILE A 41 13.40 4.99 0.65
CA ILE A 41 11.93 5.12 0.62
C ILE A 41 11.58 6.50 0.06
N CYS A 42 10.96 6.52 -1.12
CA CYS A 42 10.55 7.73 -1.80
C CYS A 42 9.02 7.87 -1.78
N LEU A 43 8.51 9.00 -1.30
CA LEU A 43 7.07 9.30 -1.28
C LEU A 43 6.70 10.27 -2.40
N LEU A 44 5.76 9.88 -3.25
CA LEU A 44 5.17 10.71 -4.29
C LEU A 44 3.67 10.90 -3.98
N ASP A 45 3.17 12.11 -4.10
CA ASP A 45 1.74 12.40 -3.99
C ASP A 45 1.41 13.65 -4.81
N THR A 46 0.18 13.76 -5.32
CA THR A 46 -0.28 14.98 -6.00
C THR A 46 -0.35 16.16 -5.01
N ASN A 47 -0.59 15.87 -3.73
CA ASN A 47 -0.36 16.81 -2.65
C ASN A 47 1.11 16.73 -2.19
N VAL A 48 1.96 17.52 -2.85
CA VAL A 48 3.41 17.56 -2.59
C VAL A 48 3.73 17.92 -1.14
N GLU A 49 2.98 18.85 -0.54
CA GLU A 49 3.18 19.25 0.86
C GLU A 49 2.87 18.11 1.83
N ARG A 50 1.86 17.28 1.53
CA ARG A 50 1.60 16.06 2.29
C ARG A 50 2.77 15.08 2.18
N ALA A 51 3.24 14.79 0.97
CA ALA A 51 4.37 13.88 0.79
C ALA A 51 5.62 14.37 1.55
N ARG A 52 5.91 15.68 1.50
CA ARG A 52 6.99 16.33 2.25
C ARG A 52 6.81 16.20 3.76
N ALA A 53 5.61 16.46 4.27
CA ALA A 53 5.32 16.36 5.69
C ALA A 53 5.48 14.91 6.21
N GLU A 54 4.94 13.93 5.49
CA GLU A 54 5.06 12.50 5.84
C GLU A 54 6.53 12.04 5.76
N ALA A 55 7.27 12.43 4.72
CA ALA A 55 8.69 12.11 4.60
C ALA A 55 9.52 12.75 5.73
N LEU A 56 9.23 14.00 6.10
CA LEU A 56 9.90 14.68 7.21
C LEU A 56 9.63 13.97 8.53
N ASP A 57 8.38 13.62 8.82
CA ASP A 57 8.03 12.89 10.05
C ASP A 57 8.73 11.53 10.12
N LEU A 58 8.68 10.75 9.03
CA LEU A 58 9.39 9.48 8.92
C LEU A 58 10.91 9.65 9.08
N SER A 59 11.50 10.72 8.55
CA SER A 59 12.94 10.98 8.69
C SER A 59 13.37 11.13 10.17
N HIS A 60 12.49 11.66 11.03
CA HIS A 60 12.76 11.77 12.46
C HIS A 60 12.76 10.41 13.18
N THR A 61 12.18 9.38 12.58
CA THR A 61 12.21 8.01 13.12
C THR A 61 13.47 7.24 12.73
N VAL A 62 14.19 7.68 11.68
CA VAL A 62 15.41 7.01 11.17
C VAL A 62 16.50 6.82 12.23
N PRO A 63 16.82 7.78 13.11
CA PRO A 63 17.81 7.57 14.18
C PRO A 63 17.44 6.45 15.18
N LEU A 64 16.18 6.05 15.22
CA LEU A 64 15.65 5.00 16.11
C LEU A 64 15.43 3.67 15.36
N ALA A 65 15.59 3.66 14.03
CA ALA A 65 15.33 2.53 13.15
C ALA A 65 16.63 2.02 12.50
N ARG A 66 16.50 1.11 11.53
CA ARG A 66 17.64 0.74 10.66
C ARG A 66 17.95 1.90 9.71
N ARG A 67 19.22 1.98 9.25
CA ARG A 67 19.66 2.99 8.29
C ARG A 67 18.79 2.91 7.03
N ALA A 68 18.07 3.99 6.75
CA ALA A 68 17.32 4.21 5.52
C ALA A 68 17.37 5.70 5.16
N GLU A 69 17.17 6.00 3.89
CA GLU A 69 16.92 7.35 3.38
C GLU A 69 15.44 7.50 3.05
N VAL A 70 14.83 8.58 3.53
CA VAL A 70 13.40 8.87 3.30
C VAL A 70 13.26 10.29 2.80
N TRP A 71 12.57 10.46 1.67
CA TRP A 71 12.33 11.78 1.08
C TRP A 71 10.99 11.82 0.32
N ALA A 72 10.51 13.03 0.08
CA ALA A 72 9.46 13.28 -0.88
C ALA A 72 10.09 13.56 -2.24
N GLY A 73 9.74 12.75 -3.25
CA GLY A 73 10.36 12.78 -4.56
C GLY A 73 9.45 13.29 -5.67
N THR A 74 9.96 13.21 -6.89
CA THR A 74 9.21 13.44 -8.12
C THR A 74 9.08 12.14 -8.91
N PHE A 75 8.36 12.19 -10.03
CA PHE A 75 8.21 11.03 -10.91
C PHE A 75 9.56 10.52 -11.46
N ASP A 76 10.59 11.37 -11.51
CA ASP A 76 11.95 10.99 -11.93
C ASP A 76 12.62 10.00 -10.97
N ASP A 77 12.26 10.03 -9.68
CA ASP A 77 12.79 9.12 -8.66
C ASP A 77 12.34 7.66 -8.84
N ILE A 78 11.36 7.42 -9.72
CA ILE A 78 10.95 6.07 -10.15
C ILE A 78 12.11 5.33 -10.83
N ALA A 79 13.01 6.06 -11.52
CA ALA A 79 14.15 5.46 -12.18
C ALA A 79 15.00 4.68 -11.16
N GLY A 80 15.17 3.38 -11.41
CA GLY A 80 15.93 2.49 -10.54
C GLY A 80 15.24 2.08 -9.25
N ALA A 81 13.92 2.23 -9.14
CA ALA A 81 13.12 1.58 -8.10
C ALA A 81 13.18 0.05 -8.23
N ASP A 82 13.24 -0.66 -7.10
CA ASP A 82 13.08 -2.12 -7.06
C ASP A 82 11.61 -2.51 -6.84
N VAL A 83 10.88 -1.68 -6.10
CA VAL A 83 9.43 -1.83 -5.87
C VAL A 83 8.73 -0.48 -6.06
N ILE A 84 7.63 -0.50 -6.81
CA ILE A 84 6.73 0.64 -6.98
C ILE A 84 5.39 0.29 -6.36
N MET A 85 5.03 1.00 -5.30
CA MET A 85 3.81 0.80 -4.56
C MET A 85 2.76 1.83 -5.00
N ILE A 86 1.66 1.35 -5.61
CA ILE A 86 0.55 2.20 -6.07
C ILE A 86 -0.57 2.15 -5.02
N ALA A 87 -0.64 3.20 -4.20
CA ALA A 87 -1.71 3.44 -3.23
C ALA A 87 -2.54 4.69 -3.56
N ALA A 88 -2.20 5.38 -4.65
CA ALA A 88 -2.94 6.54 -5.15
C ALA A 88 -4.31 6.13 -5.72
N GLY A 89 -5.34 6.83 -5.29
CA GLY A 89 -6.70 6.65 -5.75
C GLY A 89 -7.53 7.89 -5.46
N ALA A 90 -8.68 8.00 -6.13
CA ALA A 90 -9.59 9.10 -5.92
C ALA A 90 -10.28 9.00 -4.54
N PRO A 91 -10.36 10.09 -3.78
CA PRO A 91 -11.17 10.12 -2.58
C PRO A 91 -12.65 9.98 -2.96
N ARG A 92 -13.39 9.13 -2.25
CA ARG A 92 -14.82 8.93 -2.51
C ARG A 92 -15.60 10.22 -2.24
N LYS A 93 -16.30 10.73 -3.25
CA LYS A 93 -17.17 11.91 -3.14
C LYS A 93 -18.60 11.47 -2.78
N GLN A 94 -19.32 12.28 -1.98
CA GLN A 94 -20.64 11.90 -1.41
C GLN A 94 -21.72 11.56 -2.46
N ALA A 95 -21.60 12.05 -3.70
CA ALA A 95 -22.56 11.82 -4.78
C ALA A 95 -22.04 10.88 -5.90
N GLN A 96 -20.86 10.28 -5.74
CA GLN A 96 -20.23 9.49 -6.80
C GLN A 96 -20.72 8.04 -6.80
N THR A 97 -21.08 7.52 -7.98
CA THR A 97 -21.44 6.10 -8.12
C THR A 97 -20.21 5.20 -7.98
N GLY A 98 -20.41 3.92 -7.64
CA GLY A 98 -19.31 2.95 -7.57
C GLY A 98 -18.57 2.81 -8.91
N THR A 99 -19.32 2.86 -10.02
CA THR A 99 -18.77 2.80 -11.37
C THR A 99 -17.95 4.03 -11.73
N ASP A 100 -18.37 5.24 -11.32
CA ASP A 100 -17.60 6.46 -11.57
C ASP A 100 -16.28 6.44 -10.80
N LEU A 101 -16.30 5.99 -9.54
CA LEU A 101 -15.10 5.85 -8.73
C LEU A 101 -14.15 4.81 -9.33
N LEU A 102 -14.69 3.68 -9.80
CA LEU A 102 -13.93 2.64 -10.50
C LEU A 102 -13.21 3.20 -11.73
N ARG A 103 -13.91 3.95 -12.59
CA ARG A 103 -13.31 4.55 -13.80
C ARG A 103 -12.27 5.62 -13.45
N GLU A 104 -12.52 6.44 -12.44
CA GLU A 104 -11.56 7.46 -11.97
C GLU A 104 -10.28 6.80 -11.45
N ASN A 105 -10.40 5.74 -10.63
CA ASN A 105 -9.25 4.96 -10.17
C ASN A 105 -8.52 4.27 -11.31
N ALA A 106 -9.23 3.66 -12.27
CA ALA A 106 -8.61 3.03 -13.43
C ALA A 106 -7.80 4.03 -14.27
N ARG A 107 -8.29 5.27 -14.43
CA ARG A 107 -7.54 6.35 -15.09
C ARG A 107 -6.28 6.71 -14.30
N ILE A 108 -6.42 7.02 -13.00
CA ILE A 108 -5.28 7.42 -12.14
C ILE A 108 -4.20 6.34 -12.13
N VAL A 109 -4.59 5.09 -11.86
CA VAL A 109 -3.66 3.94 -11.83
C VAL A 109 -3.06 3.71 -13.21
N GLY A 110 -3.84 3.82 -14.28
CA GLY A 110 -3.37 3.67 -15.65
C GLY A 110 -2.32 4.71 -16.06
N ASP A 111 -2.54 5.98 -15.71
CA ASP A 111 -1.60 7.08 -16.00
C ASP A 111 -0.28 6.88 -15.23
N ILE A 112 -0.37 6.52 -13.94
CA ILE A 112 0.79 6.18 -13.11
C ILE A 112 1.56 5.00 -13.72
N ALA A 113 0.87 3.91 -14.02
CA ALA A 113 1.47 2.70 -14.54
C ALA A 113 2.13 2.93 -15.91
N GLY A 114 1.49 3.66 -16.81
CA GLY A 114 2.03 3.98 -18.13
C GLY A 114 3.30 4.83 -18.09
N GLY A 115 3.35 5.83 -17.19
CA GLY A 115 4.56 6.61 -16.98
C GLY A 115 5.67 5.77 -16.33
N ALA A 116 5.34 5.02 -15.28
CA ALA A 116 6.31 4.27 -14.50
C ALA A 116 6.92 3.09 -15.28
N GLY A 117 6.12 2.37 -16.09
CA GLY A 117 6.55 1.19 -16.85
C GLY A 117 7.71 1.49 -17.81
N ALA A 118 7.75 2.69 -18.38
CA ALA A 118 8.84 3.11 -19.25
C ALA A 118 10.13 3.44 -18.48
N MET A 119 10.03 3.83 -17.21
CA MET A 119 11.15 4.31 -16.39
C MET A 119 11.78 3.21 -15.52
N ALA A 120 10.97 2.23 -15.11
CA ALA A 120 11.38 1.15 -14.23
C ALA A 120 10.75 -0.19 -14.66
N PRO A 121 11.07 -0.69 -15.87
CA PRO A 121 10.45 -1.90 -16.42
C PRO A 121 10.75 -3.18 -15.63
N ASP A 122 11.82 -3.17 -14.82
CA ASP A 122 12.27 -4.30 -14.01
C ASP A 122 11.78 -4.22 -12.55
N ALA A 123 11.03 -3.17 -12.17
CA ALA A 123 10.51 -3.02 -10.83
C ALA A 123 9.28 -3.91 -10.59
N VAL A 124 9.10 -4.38 -9.36
CA VAL A 124 7.85 -5.02 -8.96
C VAL A 124 6.81 -3.96 -8.58
N TYR A 125 5.68 -3.98 -9.27
CA TYR A 125 4.52 -3.13 -9.05
C TYR A 125 3.59 -3.78 -8.04
N LEU A 126 3.53 -3.20 -6.84
CA LEU A 126 2.64 -3.61 -5.78
C LEU A 126 1.42 -2.69 -5.76
N VAL A 127 0.23 -3.22 -6.03
CA VAL A 127 -1.00 -2.44 -6.15
C VAL A 127 -1.85 -2.59 -4.89
N ALA A 128 -2.26 -1.46 -4.31
CA ALA A 128 -3.20 -1.41 -3.18
C ALA A 128 -4.49 -0.64 -3.52
N THR A 129 -4.50 0.15 -4.60
CA THR A 129 -5.71 0.88 -5.00
C THR A 129 -6.85 -0.08 -5.33
N MET A 130 -8.02 0.17 -4.74
CA MET A 130 -9.19 -0.69 -4.89
C MET A 130 -10.05 -0.34 -6.13
N PRO A 131 -10.72 -1.32 -6.76
CA PRO A 131 -10.65 -2.77 -6.49
C PRO A 131 -9.32 -3.37 -6.95
N VAL A 132 -8.59 -4.02 -6.04
CA VAL A 132 -7.16 -4.33 -6.25
C VAL A 132 -6.89 -5.27 -7.40
N ASP A 133 -7.73 -6.29 -7.61
CA ASP A 133 -7.57 -7.25 -8.71
C ASP A 133 -7.74 -6.57 -10.08
N VAL A 134 -8.72 -5.66 -10.18
CA VAL A 134 -8.96 -4.86 -11.38
C VAL A 134 -7.83 -3.86 -11.60
N MET A 135 -7.36 -3.19 -10.53
CA MET A 135 -6.27 -2.22 -10.63
C MET A 135 -4.92 -2.88 -10.95
N ALA A 136 -4.68 -4.11 -10.52
CA ALA A 136 -3.52 -4.91 -10.94
C ALA A 136 -3.58 -5.22 -12.45
N TYR A 137 -4.75 -5.60 -12.96
CA TYR A 137 -4.94 -5.78 -14.41
C TYR A 137 -4.70 -4.48 -15.20
N VAL A 138 -5.26 -3.35 -14.74
CA VAL A 138 -5.02 -2.03 -15.34
C VAL A 138 -3.53 -1.68 -15.33
N THR A 139 -2.84 -1.91 -14.20
CA THR A 139 -1.41 -1.64 -14.04
C THR A 139 -0.59 -2.45 -15.05
N MET A 140 -0.81 -3.77 -15.13
CA MET A 140 -0.14 -4.63 -16.12
C MET A 140 -0.37 -4.14 -17.55
N MET A 141 -1.64 -3.88 -17.92
CA MET A 141 -1.99 -3.47 -19.28
C MET A 141 -1.39 -2.12 -19.67
N ARG A 142 -1.35 -1.15 -18.75
CA ARG A 142 -0.91 0.23 -19.05
C ARG A 142 0.59 0.41 -18.92
N SER A 143 1.25 -0.26 -17.98
CA SER A 143 2.71 -0.22 -17.84
C SER A 143 3.43 -0.97 -18.96
N GLY A 144 2.84 -2.05 -19.47
CA GLY A 144 3.48 -2.94 -20.43
C GLY A 144 4.58 -3.81 -19.84
N VAL A 145 4.76 -3.83 -18.52
CA VAL A 145 5.72 -4.72 -17.87
C VAL A 145 5.21 -6.17 -17.86
N HIS A 146 6.12 -7.11 -17.61
CA HIS A 146 5.75 -8.52 -17.54
C HIS A 146 4.75 -8.75 -16.40
N HIS A 147 3.72 -9.59 -16.62
CA HIS A 147 2.66 -9.81 -15.64
C HIS A 147 3.18 -10.35 -14.30
N SER A 148 4.31 -11.07 -14.28
CA SER A 148 4.91 -11.52 -13.02
C SER A 148 5.39 -10.37 -12.13
N HIS A 149 5.73 -9.22 -12.72
CA HIS A 149 6.18 -8.04 -11.99
C HIS A 149 5.03 -7.20 -11.46
N VAL A 150 3.77 -7.51 -11.75
CA VAL A 150 2.62 -6.80 -11.19
C VAL A 150 1.86 -7.73 -10.26
N LEU A 151 1.56 -7.25 -9.06
CA LEU A 151 0.72 -8.00 -8.13
C LEU A 151 -0.04 -7.06 -7.19
N GLY A 152 -1.25 -7.47 -6.83
CA GLY A 152 -2.06 -6.81 -5.83
C GLY A 152 -1.93 -7.48 -4.46
N CYS A 153 -2.30 -6.79 -3.38
CA CYS A 153 -2.38 -7.41 -2.05
C CYS A 153 -3.29 -8.66 -2.03
N GLY A 154 -4.29 -8.71 -2.93
CA GLY A 154 -5.21 -9.83 -3.09
C GLY A 154 -5.89 -10.20 -1.78
N THR A 155 -6.04 -11.50 -1.54
CA THR A 155 -6.74 -12.04 -0.37
C THR A 155 -5.82 -12.31 0.83
N LEU A 156 -4.63 -11.70 0.86
CA LEU A 156 -3.67 -11.83 1.97
C LEU A 156 -4.25 -11.30 3.28
N LEU A 157 -4.91 -10.14 3.25
CA LEU A 157 -5.55 -9.58 4.43
C LEU A 157 -6.76 -10.41 4.86
N ASP A 158 -7.61 -10.84 3.93
CA ASP A 158 -8.77 -11.69 4.24
C ASP A 158 -8.34 -13.00 4.87
N THR A 159 -7.27 -13.61 4.33
CA THR A 159 -6.68 -14.84 4.86
C THR A 159 -6.14 -14.64 6.27
N SER A 160 -5.45 -13.52 6.53
CA SER A 160 -4.95 -13.19 7.87
C SER A 160 -6.10 -12.98 8.86
N LEU A 161 -7.16 -12.29 8.44
CA LEU A 161 -8.33 -12.03 9.27
C LEU A 161 -9.10 -13.32 9.58
N LEU A 162 -9.28 -14.19 8.60
CA LEU A 162 -9.88 -15.51 8.78
C LEU A 162 -9.13 -16.33 9.83
N ARG A 163 -7.79 -16.38 9.74
CA ARG A 163 -6.94 -17.05 10.74
C ARG A 163 -7.12 -16.46 12.13
N HIS A 164 -7.21 -15.14 12.24
CA HIS A 164 -7.47 -14.46 13.51
C HIS A 164 -8.82 -14.84 14.11
N MET A 165 -9.89 -14.85 13.30
CA MET A 165 -11.23 -15.21 13.79
C MET A 165 -11.33 -16.69 14.19
N ALA A 166 -10.76 -17.59 13.38
CA ALA A 166 -10.69 -19.03 13.71
C ALA A 166 -9.88 -19.28 15.00
N SER A 167 -8.76 -18.59 15.15
CA SER A 167 -7.89 -18.61 16.35
C SER A 167 -8.65 -18.33 17.64
N ARG A 168 -9.53 -17.33 17.62
CA ARG A 168 -10.34 -16.97 18.80
C ARG A 168 -11.32 -18.06 19.21
N ARG A 169 -11.73 -18.93 18.29
CA ARG A 169 -12.61 -20.08 18.59
C ARG A 169 -11.83 -21.30 19.04
N LEU A 170 -10.70 -21.57 18.39
CA LEU A 170 -9.88 -22.76 18.68
C LEU A 170 -8.97 -22.60 19.91
N GLY A 171 -8.72 -21.37 20.36
CA GLY A 171 -7.73 -21.11 21.41
C GLY A 171 -6.28 -21.35 20.95
N VAL A 172 -6.04 -21.29 19.63
CA VAL A 172 -4.74 -21.53 18.99
C VAL A 172 -4.20 -20.21 18.43
N ALA A 173 -2.88 -20.06 18.34
CA ALA A 173 -2.27 -18.87 17.76
C ALA A 173 -2.63 -18.75 16.26
N PRO A 174 -2.94 -17.54 15.74
CA PRO A 174 -3.36 -17.38 14.34
C PRO A 174 -2.35 -17.87 13.29
N HIS A 175 -1.05 -17.86 13.61
CA HIS A 175 -0.02 -18.31 12.67
C HIS A 175 0.07 -19.83 12.53
N ASP A 176 -0.47 -20.58 13.50
CA ASP A 176 -0.52 -22.06 13.46
C ASP A 176 -1.76 -22.60 12.73
N ILE A 177 -2.68 -21.70 12.35
CA ILE A 177 -3.89 -22.04 11.59
C ILE A 177 -3.59 -21.94 10.11
N GLN A 178 -3.71 -23.06 9.41
CA GLN A 178 -3.80 -23.10 7.96
C GLN A 178 -5.24 -22.73 7.58
N ALA A 179 -5.40 -21.59 6.91
CA ALA A 179 -6.64 -21.19 6.27
C ALA A 179 -6.31 -20.32 5.07
N LEU A 180 -7.23 -20.28 4.10
CA LEU A 180 -7.02 -19.63 2.82
C LEU A 180 -8.32 -19.01 2.30
N VAL A 181 -8.22 -17.77 1.85
CA VAL A 181 -9.24 -17.10 1.04
C VAL A 181 -8.68 -16.95 -0.37
N VAL A 182 -9.46 -17.31 -1.39
CA VAL A 182 -9.12 -17.14 -2.82
C VAL A 182 -10.23 -16.39 -3.55
N GLY A 183 -9.94 -15.87 -4.75
CA GLY A 183 -10.88 -15.11 -5.55
C GLY A 183 -10.62 -13.60 -5.46
N GLU A 184 -11.66 -12.82 -5.71
CA GLU A 184 -11.68 -11.37 -5.52
C GLU A 184 -11.34 -11.00 -4.08
N HIS A 185 -10.50 -9.97 -3.90
CA HIS A 185 -10.47 -9.22 -2.65
C HIS A 185 -11.74 -8.36 -2.54
N GLY A 186 -12.84 -9.01 -2.17
CA GLY A 186 -14.17 -8.41 -2.23
C GLY A 186 -15.31 -9.40 -1.96
N PRO A 187 -16.56 -9.00 -2.25
CA PRO A 187 -17.76 -9.77 -1.90
C PRO A 187 -17.80 -11.19 -2.50
N SER A 188 -17.21 -11.40 -3.68
CA SER A 188 -17.19 -12.71 -4.35
C SER A 188 -16.07 -13.64 -3.87
N GLY A 189 -15.21 -13.19 -2.94
CA GLY A 189 -14.16 -14.00 -2.33
C GLY A 189 -14.66 -15.31 -1.70
N VAL A 190 -13.79 -16.33 -1.74
CA VAL A 190 -14.10 -17.72 -1.41
C VAL A 190 -13.17 -18.21 -0.30
N VAL A 191 -13.76 -18.56 0.84
CA VAL A 191 -13.03 -19.29 1.89
C VAL A 191 -12.88 -20.75 1.46
N ALA A 192 -11.64 -21.22 1.33
CA ALA A 192 -11.28 -22.58 1.01
C ALA A 192 -11.17 -23.44 2.28
N TRP A 193 -12.34 -23.74 2.88
CA TRP A 193 -12.43 -24.56 4.09
C TRP A 193 -11.86 -25.97 3.87
N SER A 194 -11.93 -26.51 2.65
CA SER A 194 -11.31 -27.81 2.31
C SER A 194 -9.79 -27.83 2.41
N GLN A 195 -9.15 -26.66 2.46
CA GLN A 195 -7.70 -26.48 2.59
C GLN A 195 -7.31 -25.86 3.94
N SER A 196 -8.16 -26.03 4.95
CA SER A 196 -7.96 -25.43 6.27
C SER A 196 -7.65 -26.49 7.34
N GLY A 197 -6.71 -26.19 8.24
CA GLY A 197 -6.30 -27.08 9.32
C GLY A 197 -5.52 -26.38 10.43
N VAL A 198 -5.10 -27.16 11.43
CA VAL A 198 -4.17 -26.76 12.49
C VAL A 198 -3.12 -27.83 12.66
N ALA A 199 -1.84 -27.46 12.61
CA ALA A 199 -0.72 -28.40 12.73
C ALA A 199 -0.84 -29.64 11.82
N GLY A 200 -1.37 -29.45 10.60
CA GLY A 200 -1.58 -30.53 9.63
C GLY A 200 -2.82 -31.41 9.88
N THR A 201 -3.66 -31.04 10.85
CA THR A 201 -4.95 -31.70 11.12
C THR A 201 -6.09 -30.89 10.53
N ASP A 202 -6.91 -31.50 9.68
CA ASP A 202 -8.05 -30.85 9.03
C ASP A 202 -9.03 -30.25 10.05
N LEU A 203 -9.58 -29.07 9.71
CA LEU A 203 -10.58 -28.41 10.56
C LEU A 203 -11.85 -29.23 10.77
N ASP A 204 -12.13 -30.24 9.93
CA ASP A 204 -13.27 -31.15 10.10
C ASP A 204 -13.18 -31.97 11.38
N ARG A 205 -11.99 -32.08 11.99
CA ARG A 205 -11.80 -32.74 13.29
C ARG A 205 -12.01 -31.82 14.48
N TRP A 206 -12.33 -30.55 14.25
CA TRP A 206 -12.50 -29.53 15.30
C TRP A 206 -13.98 -29.16 15.45
N PRO A 207 -14.67 -29.65 16.50
CA PRO A 207 -16.10 -29.39 16.70
C PRO A 207 -16.43 -27.91 16.90
N GLU A 208 -15.47 -27.09 17.34
CA GLU A 208 -15.61 -25.65 17.51
C GLU A 208 -15.76 -24.89 16.19
N LEU A 209 -15.42 -25.53 15.06
CA LEU A 209 -15.57 -25.02 13.71
C LEU A 209 -16.46 -25.93 12.87
N ASP A 210 -17.65 -26.21 13.39
CA ASP A 210 -18.72 -26.88 12.64
C ASP A 210 -19.20 -26.07 11.42
N GLY A 211 -20.06 -26.67 10.60
CA GLY A 211 -20.54 -26.05 9.36
C GLY A 211 -21.25 -24.71 9.57
N GLU A 212 -22.04 -24.59 10.64
CA GLU A 212 -22.73 -23.33 10.97
C GLU A 212 -21.73 -22.24 11.37
N THR A 213 -20.74 -22.58 12.20
CA THR A 213 -19.70 -21.65 12.63
C THR A 213 -18.86 -21.20 11.44
N ARG A 214 -18.44 -22.11 10.56
CA ARG A 214 -17.72 -21.76 9.33
C ARG A 214 -18.52 -20.83 8.43
N HIS A 215 -19.82 -21.09 8.29
CA HIS A 215 -20.70 -20.21 7.54
C HIS A 215 -20.73 -18.80 8.15
N ARG A 216 -20.90 -18.70 9.47
CA ARG A 216 -20.92 -17.43 10.20
C ARG A 216 -19.60 -16.66 10.07
N LEU A 217 -18.47 -17.33 10.26
CA LEU A 217 -17.14 -16.72 10.08
C LEU A 217 -16.94 -16.21 8.65
N THR A 218 -17.47 -16.92 7.65
CA THR A 218 -17.43 -16.48 6.25
C THR A 218 -18.23 -15.20 6.04
N GLN A 219 -19.40 -15.05 6.69
CA GLN A 219 -20.19 -13.82 6.62
C GLN A 219 -19.54 -12.66 7.40
N GLU A 220 -19.03 -12.93 8.60
CA GLU A 220 -18.29 -11.97 9.41
C GLU A 220 -17.10 -11.41 8.63
N LEU A 221 -16.30 -12.28 7.99
CA LEU A 221 -15.19 -11.90 7.13
C LEU A 221 -15.60 -10.90 6.05
N ARG A 222 -16.67 -11.21 5.30
CA ARG A 222 -17.18 -10.36 4.22
C ARG A 222 -17.62 -8.97 4.71
N SER A 223 -18.15 -8.91 5.92
CA SER A 223 -18.65 -7.66 6.50
C SER A 223 -17.57 -6.81 7.17
N ALA A 224 -16.45 -7.41 7.57
CA ALA A 224 -15.42 -6.75 8.38
C ALA A 224 -14.80 -5.52 7.71
N ALA A 225 -14.50 -5.61 6.40
CA ALA A 225 -13.96 -4.49 5.64
C ALA A 225 -14.96 -3.31 5.60
N HIS A 226 -16.25 -3.60 5.40
CA HIS A 226 -17.30 -2.57 5.36
C HIS A 226 -17.47 -1.86 6.71
N GLU A 227 -17.38 -2.60 7.82
CA GLU A 227 -17.45 -2.03 9.17
C GLU A 227 -16.29 -1.06 9.42
N LEU A 228 -15.04 -1.47 9.10
CA LEU A 228 -13.87 -0.62 9.28
C LEU A 228 -13.88 0.61 8.37
N MET A 229 -14.35 0.43 7.14
CA MET A 229 -14.55 1.52 6.19
C MET A 229 -15.51 2.58 6.75
N THR A 230 -16.64 2.13 7.32
CA THR A 230 -17.65 3.02 7.90
C THR A 230 -17.16 3.74 9.16
N ARG A 231 -16.36 3.08 10.00
CA ARG A 231 -15.94 3.62 11.30
C ARG A 231 -14.68 4.49 11.25
N LYS A 232 -13.66 4.07 10.50
CA LYS A 232 -12.31 4.67 10.54
C LYS A 232 -11.86 5.23 9.19
N GLY A 233 -12.56 4.93 8.09
CA GLY A 233 -12.07 5.29 6.77
C GLY A 233 -11.22 4.19 6.11
N GLY A 234 -11.28 2.96 6.61
CA GLY A 234 -10.66 1.79 5.98
C GLY A 234 -9.48 1.19 6.73
N ASN A 235 -8.94 0.12 6.15
CA ASN A 235 -7.76 -0.57 6.66
C ASN A 235 -6.52 0.21 6.23
N SER A 236 -5.59 0.39 7.16
CA SER A 236 -4.30 0.99 6.84
C SER A 236 -3.18 0.19 7.51
N PHE A 237 -3.32 -0.15 8.80
CA PHE A 237 -2.27 -0.89 9.52
C PHE A 237 -2.07 -2.32 9.03
N ALA A 238 -3.16 -3.08 8.92
CA ALA A 238 -3.09 -4.49 8.53
C ALA A 238 -2.69 -4.64 7.05
N GLU A 239 -3.17 -3.72 6.21
CA GLU A 239 -2.79 -3.65 4.80
C GLU A 239 -1.31 -3.27 4.65
N ALA A 240 -0.84 -2.21 5.31
CA ALA A 240 0.57 -1.82 5.32
C ALA A 240 1.50 -2.97 5.73
N LEU A 241 1.16 -3.72 6.78
CA LEU A 241 1.96 -4.89 7.20
C LEU A 241 1.91 -6.03 6.16
N ALA A 242 0.76 -6.31 5.58
CA ALA A 242 0.62 -7.32 4.54
C ALA A 242 1.50 -7.00 3.32
N LEU A 243 1.44 -5.75 2.86
CA LEU A 243 2.22 -5.23 1.74
C LEU A 243 3.73 -5.23 2.07
N ALA A 244 4.12 -4.82 3.28
CA ALA A 244 5.52 -4.83 3.71
C ALA A 244 6.11 -6.26 3.69
N ARG A 245 5.34 -7.28 4.09
CA ARG A 245 5.78 -8.69 4.01
C ARG A 245 5.99 -9.16 2.58
N VAL A 246 5.15 -8.71 1.65
CA VAL A 246 5.30 -9.02 0.22
C VAL A 246 6.56 -8.33 -0.33
N THR A 247 6.76 -7.05 0.00
CA THR A 247 7.97 -6.29 -0.36
C THR A 247 9.24 -6.92 0.19
N GLU A 248 9.22 -7.39 1.43
CA GLU A 248 10.36 -8.13 2.00
C GLU A 248 10.70 -9.38 1.18
N ALA A 249 9.68 -10.12 0.74
CA ALA A 249 9.89 -11.31 -0.09
C ALA A 249 10.48 -10.98 -1.46
N VAL A 250 10.08 -9.84 -2.05
CA VAL A 250 10.65 -9.33 -3.29
C VAL A 250 12.12 -8.93 -3.08
N LEU A 251 12.37 -8.00 -2.16
CA LEU A 251 13.70 -7.42 -1.97
C LEU A 251 14.74 -8.45 -1.48
N ARG A 252 14.31 -9.47 -0.73
CA ARG A 252 15.18 -10.51 -0.17
C ARG A 252 15.12 -11.85 -0.91
N ASP A 253 14.36 -11.94 -2.01
CA ASP A 253 14.08 -13.18 -2.76
C ASP A 253 13.72 -14.38 -1.85
N THR A 254 12.84 -14.17 -0.86
CA THR A 254 12.56 -15.24 0.12
C THR A 254 11.69 -16.37 -0.46
N ARG A 255 11.09 -16.16 -1.64
CA ARG A 255 10.23 -17.14 -2.34
C ARG A 255 9.09 -17.64 -1.46
N THR A 256 8.45 -16.69 -0.77
CA THR A 256 7.39 -16.97 0.20
C THR A 256 6.05 -17.12 -0.52
N VAL A 257 5.21 -18.04 -0.03
CA VAL A 257 3.84 -18.20 -0.53
C VAL A 257 2.91 -17.17 0.11
N PHE A 258 2.24 -16.37 -0.71
CA PHE A 258 1.17 -15.46 -0.30
C PHE A 258 -0.06 -15.63 -1.20
N PRO A 259 -1.29 -15.49 -0.66
CA PRO A 259 -2.47 -15.38 -1.50
C PRO A 259 -2.61 -13.94 -2.03
N VAL A 260 -1.77 -13.59 -3.00
CA VAL A 260 -1.74 -12.27 -3.66
C VAL A 260 -2.54 -12.30 -4.94
N SER A 261 -2.97 -11.11 -5.40
CA SER A 261 -3.63 -10.99 -6.70
C SER A 261 -2.61 -11.26 -7.80
N SER A 262 -2.79 -12.38 -8.51
CA SER A 262 -1.85 -12.90 -9.51
C SER A 262 -2.56 -13.10 -10.84
N TYR A 263 -1.87 -12.85 -11.95
CA TYR A 263 -2.40 -13.09 -13.30
C TYR A 263 -2.49 -14.58 -13.62
N LEU A 264 -3.68 -15.07 -13.93
CA LEU A 264 -3.90 -16.48 -14.27
C LEU A 264 -3.84 -16.73 -15.77
N GLN A 265 -3.16 -17.80 -16.17
CA GLN A 265 -2.92 -18.19 -17.57
C GLN A 265 -3.47 -19.59 -17.89
N GLY A 266 -4.14 -20.21 -16.92
CA GLY A 266 -4.81 -21.50 -17.08
C GLY A 266 -5.08 -22.20 -15.75
N GLU A 267 -4.47 -21.74 -14.66
CA GLU A 267 -4.67 -22.22 -13.31
C GLU A 267 -6.15 -22.20 -12.94
N TYR A 268 -6.63 -23.28 -12.32
CA TYR A 268 -8.04 -23.50 -11.97
C TYR A 268 -9.01 -23.51 -13.18
N GLY A 269 -8.48 -23.50 -14.41
CA GLY A 269 -9.21 -23.28 -15.65
C GLY A 269 -9.59 -21.82 -15.89
N ILE A 270 -8.91 -20.88 -15.26
CA ILE A 270 -9.16 -19.42 -15.34
C ILE A 270 -8.00 -18.78 -16.12
N ARG A 271 -8.31 -17.80 -16.97
CA ARG A 271 -7.34 -17.13 -17.84
C ARG A 271 -7.60 -15.64 -17.93
N ASP A 272 -6.54 -14.89 -18.22
CA ASP A 272 -6.57 -13.48 -18.60
C ASP A 272 -7.15 -12.53 -17.55
N VAL A 273 -6.97 -12.87 -16.27
CA VAL A 273 -7.50 -12.07 -15.14
C VAL A 273 -6.60 -12.20 -13.92
N TYR A 274 -6.53 -11.13 -13.12
CA TYR A 274 -5.89 -11.13 -11.81
C TYR A 274 -6.86 -11.65 -10.75
N VAL A 275 -6.41 -12.58 -9.92
CA VAL A 275 -7.22 -13.19 -8.86
C VAL A 275 -6.35 -13.45 -7.63
N GLY A 276 -6.89 -13.25 -6.43
CA GLY A 276 -6.25 -13.65 -5.17
C GLY A 276 -6.10 -15.17 -5.10
N VAL A 277 -4.88 -15.67 -5.24
CA VAL A 277 -4.56 -17.10 -5.15
C VAL A 277 -3.18 -17.31 -4.55
N PRO A 278 -2.89 -18.49 -3.95
CA PRO A 278 -1.56 -18.78 -3.42
C PRO A 278 -0.50 -18.72 -4.53
N SER A 279 0.48 -17.84 -4.36
CA SER A 279 1.56 -17.61 -5.31
C SER A 279 2.90 -17.50 -4.59
N VAL A 280 3.95 -18.05 -5.19
CA VAL A 280 5.33 -17.88 -4.72
C VAL A 280 5.80 -16.51 -5.17
N VAL A 281 6.14 -15.64 -4.22
CA VAL A 281 6.65 -14.29 -4.48
C VAL A 281 8.13 -14.22 -4.14
N GLY A 282 8.93 -13.71 -5.07
CA GLY A 282 10.37 -13.49 -4.92
C GLY A 282 10.82 -12.24 -5.67
N ARG A 283 12.11 -12.15 -5.99
CA ARG A 283 12.70 -10.94 -6.60
C ARG A 283 12.04 -10.51 -7.92
N GLU A 284 11.58 -11.47 -8.70
CA GLU A 284 10.89 -11.24 -9.98
C GLU A 284 9.35 -11.15 -9.83
N GLY A 285 8.88 -10.74 -8.65
CA GLY A 285 7.45 -10.71 -8.31
C GLY A 285 6.87 -12.12 -8.18
N VAL A 286 5.77 -12.41 -8.88
CA VAL A 286 5.10 -13.73 -8.87
C VAL A 286 5.90 -14.74 -9.70
N LEU A 287 6.58 -15.68 -9.03
CA LEU A 287 7.39 -16.71 -9.67
C LEU A 287 6.57 -17.88 -10.20
N ARG A 288 5.51 -18.25 -9.47
CA ARG A 288 4.53 -19.28 -9.86
C ARG A 288 3.28 -19.18 -9.01
N THR A 289 2.14 -19.51 -9.60
CA THR A 289 0.90 -19.75 -8.88
C THR A 289 0.80 -21.22 -8.46
N ILE A 290 0.26 -21.46 -7.26
CA ILE A 290 0.05 -22.79 -6.70
C ILE A 290 -1.45 -23.12 -6.81
N GLU A 291 -1.74 -24.19 -7.54
CA GLU A 291 -3.09 -24.76 -7.62
C GLU A 291 -3.35 -25.68 -6.42
N VAL A 292 -3.97 -25.13 -5.38
CA VAL A 292 -4.40 -25.93 -4.22
C VAL A 292 -5.65 -26.74 -4.57
N PRO A 293 -5.81 -27.97 -4.08
CA PRO A 293 -7.03 -28.74 -4.28
C PRO A 293 -8.23 -28.01 -3.70
N LEU A 294 -9.25 -27.74 -4.50
CA LEU A 294 -10.51 -27.15 -4.03
C LEU A 294 -11.63 -28.17 -4.16
N SER A 295 -12.58 -28.14 -3.22
CA SER A 295 -13.84 -28.86 -3.40
C SER A 295 -14.56 -28.34 -4.64
N GLU A 296 -15.47 -29.15 -5.18
CA GLU A 296 -16.19 -28.78 -6.39
C GLU A 296 -16.98 -27.45 -6.24
N SER A 297 -17.55 -27.22 -5.05
CA SER A 297 -18.29 -25.99 -4.74
C SER A 297 -17.37 -24.77 -4.60
N GLU A 298 -16.19 -24.92 -3.99
CA GLU A 298 -15.18 -23.85 -3.92
C GLU A 298 -14.63 -23.52 -5.30
N ARG A 299 -14.32 -24.52 -6.12
CA ARG A 299 -13.83 -24.32 -7.50
C ARG A 299 -14.86 -23.59 -8.37
N ARG A 300 -16.15 -23.95 -8.27
CA ARG A 300 -17.22 -23.23 -8.98
C ARG A 300 -17.32 -21.77 -8.53
N ARG A 301 -17.27 -21.52 -7.22
CA ARG A 301 -17.32 -20.15 -6.67
C ARG A 301 -16.09 -19.32 -7.04
N LEU A 302 -14.90 -19.93 -7.10
CA LEU A 302 -13.68 -19.25 -7.54
C LEU A 302 -13.81 -18.79 -9.00
N ARG A 303 -14.34 -19.64 -9.88
CA ARG A 303 -14.61 -19.25 -11.28
C ARG A 303 -15.61 -18.11 -11.38
N GLN A 304 -16.71 -18.19 -10.62
CA GLN A 304 -17.69 -17.10 -10.56
C GLN A 304 -17.06 -15.80 -10.04
N SER A 305 -16.17 -15.88 -9.05
CA SER A 305 -15.44 -14.71 -8.54
C SER A 305 -14.52 -14.10 -9.61
N ALA A 306 -13.82 -14.93 -10.37
CA ALA A 306 -13.01 -14.47 -11.51
C ALA A 306 -13.86 -13.85 -12.63
N GLU A 307 -15.04 -14.39 -12.91
CA GLU A 307 -16.01 -13.81 -13.84
C GLU A 307 -16.47 -12.42 -13.39
N VAL A 308 -16.75 -12.22 -12.09
CA VAL A 308 -17.11 -10.89 -11.54
C VAL A 308 -15.99 -9.87 -11.79
N ILE A 309 -14.73 -10.26 -11.59
CA ILE A 309 -13.57 -9.39 -11.85
C ILE A 309 -13.47 -9.08 -13.35
N ALA A 310 -13.59 -10.10 -14.20
CA ALA A 310 -13.51 -9.95 -15.65
C ALA A 310 -14.63 -9.06 -16.21
N ASP A 311 -15.87 -9.25 -15.74
CA ASP A 311 -17.01 -8.41 -16.08
C ASP A 311 -16.75 -6.97 -15.66
N THR A 312 -16.22 -6.75 -14.46
CA THR A 312 -15.85 -5.42 -13.96
C THR A 312 -14.79 -4.76 -14.87
N ILE A 313 -13.76 -5.50 -15.27
CA ILE A 313 -12.75 -5.04 -16.23
C ILE A 313 -13.39 -4.67 -17.57
N SER A 314 -14.35 -5.46 -18.06
CA SER A 314 -15.01 -5.19 -19.34
C SER A 314 -15.76 -3.85 -19.36
N THR A 315 -16.30 -3.42 -18.21
CA THR A 315 -17.01 -2.13 -18.09
C THR A 315 -16.11 -0.90 -18.17
N LEU A 316 -14.79 -1.08 -18.04
CA LEU A 316 -13.81 0.01 -18.10
C LEU A 316 -13.49 0.45 -19.53
N GLU A 317 -13.95 -0.30 -20.55
CA GLU A 317 -13.69 0.00 -21.97
C GLU A 317 -12.22 0.35 -22.24
N LEU A 318 -11.31 -0.38 -21.59
CA LEU A 318 -9.87 -0.11 -21.70
C LEU A 318 -9.46 -0.27 -23.16
N GLU A 319 -9.20 0.85 -23.85
CA GLU A 319 -8.68 0.80 -25.21
C GLU A 319 -7.44 -0.09 -25.22
N LYS A 320 -7.43 -1.08 -26.13
CA LYS A 320 -6.27 -1.94 -26.43
C LYS A 320 -5.19 -1.16 -27.17
N THR A 321 -4.86 0.03 -26.73
CA THR A 321 -3.75 0.80 -27.26
C THR A 321 -2.48 0.29 -26.58
N ARG A 322 -1.64 -0.40 -27.36
CA ARG A 322 -0.18 -0.33 -27.15
C ARG A 322 0.17 1.16 -27.04
N PRO A 323 1.17 1.58 -26.24
CA PRO A 323 1.51 2.99 -26.09
C PRO A 323 2.03 3.56 -27.41
N THR A 324 1.12 3.95 -28.29
CA THR A 324 1.40 4.78 -29.46
C THR A 324 1.31 6.22 -28.98
N ARG A 325 2.49 6.77 -28.68
CA ARG A 325 2.79 8.14 -28.25
C ARG A 325 2.40 8.47 -26.81
N LEU A 326 3.44 8.62 -25.99
CA LEU A 326 3.49 9.45 -24.78
C LEU A 326 2.52 10.63 -24.92
N VAL A 327 1.51 10.67 -24.04
CA VAL A 327 0.66 11.85 -23.87
C VAL A 327 1.50 12.89 -23.15
N PRO A 328 1.78 14.08 -23.74
CA PRO A 328 2.51 15.15 -23.06
C PRO A 328 1.71 15.85 -21.93
N ALA A 329 0.68 15.23 -21.35
CA ALA A 329 -0.18 15.90 -20.36
C ALA A 329 0.29 15.78 -18.90
N LEU A 330 1.38 15.04 -18.64
CA LEU A 330 2.16 15.13 -17.39
C LEU A 330 3.54 15.80 -17.62
N VAL A 331 3.79 16.26 -18.84
CA VAL A 331 4.99 17.02 -19.24
C VAL A 331 4.53 18.39 -19.72
N GLY A 332 4.27 19.31 -18.78
CA GLY A 332 4.00 20.71 -19.14
C GLY A 332 2.82 21.41 -18.47
N GLN A 333 2.45 21.08 -17.23
CA GLN A 333 1.79 22.09 -16.38
C GLN A 333 2.86 22.78 -15.55
N GLY A 334 3.20 23.99 -15.98
CA GLY A 334 4.21 24.84 -15.39
C GLY A 334 4.02 25.00 -13.89
N LEU A 335 5.02 24.50 -13.15
CA LEU A 335 5.54 25.22 -12.01
C LEU A 335 5.95 26.62 -12.50
N GLU A 336 5.09 27.61 -12.30
CA GLU A 336 5.60 28.98 -12.11
C GLU A 336 6.33 28.96 -10.77
N ILE A 337 7.65 28.77 -10.85
CA ILE A 337 8.54 29.12 -9.76
C ILE A 337 8.60 30.64 -9.78
N SER A 338 7.88 31.29 -8.86
CA SER A 338 8.19 32.67 -8.51
C SER A 338 9.61 32.70 -7.93
N ASP A 339 10.50 33.47 -8.55
CA ASP A 339 11.90 33.70 -8.16
C ASP A 339 12.05 34.45 -6.82
N GLU A 340 11.39 33.98 -5.76
CA GLU A 340 11.62 34.43 -4.40
C GLU A 340 11.90 33.20 -3.51
N PHE A 341 13.05 33.23 -2.85
CA PHE A 341 13.68 32.17 -2.03
C PHE A 341 14.70 31.24 -2.72
N VAL A 342 15.64 31.84 -3.47
CA VAL A 342 17.04 31.40 -3.46
C VAL A 342 17.87 32.45 -2.70
N THR A 343 18.05 32.29 -1.39
CA THR A 343 19.28 32.72 -0.68
C THR A 343 19.39 32.00 0.67
N GLY A 344 20.27 30.99 0.70
CA GLY A 344 20.77 30.34 1.91
C GLY A 344 22.19 29.87 1.61
N SER A 345 23.14 30.79 1.77
CA SER A 345 24.56 30.67 1.42
C SER A 345 25.29 29.46 1.99
N TYR A 346 26.11 28.80 1.17
CA TYR A 346 27.41 28.29 1.61
C TYR A 346 28.51 28.97 0.79
N ALA A 347 29.45 29.56 1.52
CA ALA A 347 30.50 30.44 1.03
C ALA A 347 31.62 29.71 0.29
N GLY A 348 32.19 30.36 -0.73
CA GLY A 348 33.43 29.94 -1.36
C GLY A 348 33.90 30.82 -2.52
N GLY A 349 34.58 31.94 -2.21
CA GLY A 349 35.68 32.46 -3.05
C GLY A 349 35.38 33.60 -4.05
N ARG A 350 35.57 34.83 -3.56
CA ARG A 350 35.97 36.10 -4.25
C ARG A 350 35.40 36.45 -5.64
N PRO A 351 34.87 37.69 -5.75
CA PRO A 351 35.28 38.56 -6.86
C PRO A 351 35.65 39.99 -6.44
N GLY A 352 36.40 40.65 -7.30
CA GLY A 352 36.90 42.01 -7.15
C GLY A 352 35.82 43.10 -7.25
N SER A 353 36.24 44.27 -6.76
CA SER A 353 35.68 45.62 -6.86
C SER A 353 34.59 45.87 -7.92
N VAL A 354 33.54 46.60 -7.54
CA VAL A 354 33.35 48.03 -7.87
C VAL A 354 32.23 48.62 -7.00
N SER A 355 32.45 49.88 -6.60
CA SER A 355 31.69 50.77 -5.75
C SER A 355 30.35 51.27 -6.34
N SER A 356 29.37 51.57 -5.47
CA SER A 356 28.90 52.95 -5.17
C SER A 356 27.50 52.95 -4.51
N SER A 357 27.40 53.48 -3.29
CA SER A 357 26.18 54.04 -2.68
C SER A 357 26.04 55.54 -3.08
N PRO A 358 25.09 56.38 -2.59
CA PRO A 358 23.90 56.20 -1.70
C PRO A 358 22.70 57.11 -2.18
N PRO A 359 21.84 57.79 -1.37
CA PRO A 359 21.19 57.51 -0.05
C PRO A 359 19.65 57.76 0.01
N GLY A 360 18.97 57.18 1.03
CA GLY A 360 18.34 57.98 2.10
C GLY A 360 16.80 58.06 2.28
N ARG A 361 16.40 58.06 3.58
CA ARG A 361 15.11 58.40 4.26
C ARG A 361 14.07 57.26 4.32
N GLY A 362 13.39 56.93 5.44
CA GLY A 362 13.34 57.43 6.80
C GLY A 362 11.98 57.05 7.46
N ILE A 363 12.02 56.40 8.62
CA ILE A 363 11.09 56.44 9.77
C ILE A 363 9.59 56.07 9.56
N HIS A 364 9.13 54.97 10.18
CA HIS A 364 8.13 55.05 11.29
C HIS A 364 7.97 53.72 12.05
N ASP A 365 7.84 53.89 13.36
CA ASP A 365 7.66 52.97 14.47
C ASP A 365 6.18 52.61 14.67
N THR A 366 5.86 51.31 14.82
CA THR A 366 4.67 50.83 15.55
C THR A 366 4.91 49.41 16.11
N SER A 367 5.20 49.38 17.41
CA SER A 367 4.70 48.46 18.45
C SER A 367 4.31 47.01 18.09
N MET A 368 4.94 46.10 18.84
CA MET A 368 4.64 44.68 19.04
C MET A 368 3.23 44.43 19.59
N ASP A 369 2.59 43.36 19.12
CA ASP A 369 1.51 42.65 19.82
C ASP A 369 1.89 41.17 19.98
N GLU A 370 1.93 40.70 21.24
CA GLU A 370 2.10 39.30 21.62
C GLU A 370 0.84 38.47 21.32
N PRO A 371 0.95 37.19 20.93
CA PRO A 371 -0.20 36.30 20.83
C PRO A 371 -0.69 35.82 22.23
N PRO A 372 -1.99 35.54 22.41
CA PRO A 372 -2.56 35.26 23.73
C PRO A 372 -2.14 33.90 24.30
N ARG A 373 -1.75 33.91 25.59
CA ARG A 373 -1.40 32.72 26.38
C ARG A 373 -2.62 31.81 26.60
N ALA A 374 -2.47 30.51 26.33
CA ALA A 374 -3.46 29.48 26.60
C ALA A 374 -3.74 29.32 28.11
N ARG A 375 -5.02 29.16 28.47
CA ARG A 375 -5.47 28.90 29.86
C ARG A 375 -5.19 27.45 30.27
N PRO A 376 -4.82 27.16 31.53
CA PRO A 376 -4.56 25.79 31.98
C PRO A 376 -5.87 24.99 32.14
N ILE A 377 -5.84 23.75 31.64
CA ILE A 377 -6.92 22.76 31.73
C ILE A 377 -7.05 22.29 33.18
N ARG A 378 -8.25 22.41 33.78
CA ARG A 378 -8.55 21.85 35.11
C ARG A 378 -8.62 20.32 35.06
N ALA A 379 -7.83 19.65 35.89
CA ALA A 379 -7.88 18.21 36.09
C ALA A 379 -9.24 17.76 36.63
N ILE A 380 -9.89 16.81 35.94
CA ILE A 380 -11.11 16.14 36.39
C ILE A 380 -10.71 15.00 37.33
N LYS A 381 -11.17 15.03 38.59
CA LYS A 381 -10.97 13.94 39.55
C LYS A 381 -11.78 12.69 39.14
N PRO A 382 -11.24 11.47 39.26
CA PRO A 382 -11.97 10.25 38.92
C PRO A 382 -13.10 9.98 39.91
N LYS A 383 -14.32 9.72 39.39
CA LYS A 383 -15.45 9.24 40.19
C LYS A 383 -15.19 7.79 40.63
N LYS A 384 -15.24 7.54 41.94
CA LYS A 384 -15.26 6.18 42.51
C LYS A 384 -16.51 5.44 42.02
N ILE A 385 -16.32 4.34 41.29
CA ILE A 385 -17.37 3.37 40.99
C ILE A 385 -17.38 2.37 42.15
N THR A 386 -18.43 2.37 42.96
CA THR A 386 -18.69 1.34 43.97
C THR A 386 -19.49 0.20 43.33
N ALA A 387 -18.84 -0.92 43.06
CA ALA A 387 -19.50 -2.14 42.64
C ALA A 387 -20.10 -2.86 43.88
N ARG A 388 -21.41 -3.08 43.89
CA ARG A 388 -22.06 -4.04 44.80
C ARG A 388 -22.04 -5.44 44.15
N PRO A 389 -21.72 -6.51 44.89
CA PRO A 389 -21.77 -7.87 44.34
C PRO A 389 -23.23 -8.35 44.24
N LYS A 390 -23.64 -8.80 43.06
CA LYS A 390 -24.86 -9.62 42.89
C LYS A 390 -24.52 -11.06 43.33
N LYS A 391 -25.31 -11.58 44.28
CA LYS A 391 -25.30 -13.01 44.65
C LYS A 391 -25.80 -13.82 43.45
N LEU A 392 -25.10 -14.91 43.13
CA LEU A 392 -25.63 -16.00 42.31
C LEU A 392 -26.61 -16.83 43.16
N THR A 393 -27.80 -17.03 42.61
CA THR A 393 -28.69 -18.17 42.85
C THR A 393 -29.24 -18.58 41.50
#